data_AF-A0A7S0F3E0-F1
#
_entry.id   AF-A0A7S0F3E0-F1
#
_cell.length_a   1.000
_cell.length_b   1.000
_cell.length_c   1.000
_cell.angle_alpha   90.00
_cell.angle_beta   90.00
_cell.angle_gamma   90.00
#
_symmetry.space_group_name_H-M   'P 1'
#
loop_
_entity.id
_entity.type
_entity.pdbx_description
1 polymer ?
#
loop_
_entity_poly.entity_id
_entity_poly.type
_entity_poly.pdbx_seq_one_letter_code
_entity_poly.pdbx_strand_id
1 'polypeptide(L)'
;MLEQHSSTRIMNVWGAGAKNSVEELKESVNVLVEEYFVEGELKEAVRCVQELDAPHFGHEVVKRLVYRAVEKGGEALRQALTLLKALLACDAFDHHQLTIGMQRSVMGLPDLCLDVPDAPERLRTLADWLAFENLVSPSFEQAVILKAQERQEDGKNAGADKVQTYAKFIVEEFLVCQSGRDAAKSVTDLADSSKHPELVRRILIVALDKSESERTMIADLISSVCVRCAMEPSEVEAGLEALIKQMGDLVIDVPKIVEYVGRFIAHFLEDRTIPESLLASIPNLAGPKLGPELSKAVGEILSLPLPVTQIKRKVKEIIEEFYVSGDLVEAERSLAELNSKRSGHEAVKRTIVLAMEKKNRERERASVLLSAMTRVYGSEQFFEGFTRVIRSLDDLSLDTPNAPALLANFIARAIVDDVLPPNFISFVPDRLVASERGREVAGSVKTLLEQHSS
;
A
#
# COMPACT_ATOMS: atom_id res chain seq x y z
N MET A 1 53.42 15.41 15.56
CA MET A 1 53.58 15.50 14.10
C MET A 1 52.56 14.57 13.48
N LEU A 2 51.82 15.08 12.48
CA LEU A 2 50.65 14.52 11.77
C LEU A 2 49.33 14.74 12.52
N GLU A 3 48.62 15.88 12.37
CA GLU A 3 47.82 16.40 11.22
C GLU A 3 46.67 15.47 10.84
N GLN A 4 45.42 15.79 11.23
CA GLN A 4 44.40 16.64 10.56
C GLN A 4 43.55 15.86 9.53
N HIS A 5 42.23 16.03 9.68
CA HIS A 5 41.09 15.59 8.85
C HIS A 5 40.48 14.20 9.09
N SER A 6 39.67 14.06 10.14
CA SER A 6 38.57 13.08 10.17
C SER A 6 37.33 13.56 10.96
N SER A 7 37.10 14.88 11.00
CA SER A 7 36.07 15.50 11.87
C SER A 7 35.00 16.25 11.11
N THR A 8 34.57 15.73 9.95
CA THR A 8 33.39 16.25 9.26
C THR A 8 32.69 15.12 8.52
N ARG A 9 31.95 14.30 9.26
CA ARG A 9 30.75 13.61 8.76
C ARG A 9 30.04 12.92 9.92
N ILE A 10 28.74 13.18 9.99
CA ILE A 10 27.73 12.48 10.78
C ILE A 10 27.56 13.01 12.21
N MET A 11 26.57 13.89 12.40
CA MET A 11 25.32 13.61 13.12
C MET A 11 24.59 14.94 13.39
N ASN A 12 23.65 15.29 12.52
CA ASN A 12 22.52 16.15 12.89
C ASN A 12 21.25 15.32 12.70
N VAL A 13 21.03 14.42 13.65
CA VAL A 13 19.78 13.67 13.76
C VAL A 13 18.95 14.40 14.82
N TRP A 14 17.81 14.94 14.38
CA TRP A 14 16.72 15.55 15.16
C TRP A 14 16.77 17.06 15.44
N GLY A 15 15.84 17.78 14.78
CA GLY A 15 15.42 19.14 15.13
C GLY A 15 14.48 19.73 14.07
N ALA A 16 13.17 19.81 14.36
CA ALA A 16 12.14 20.66 13.74
C ALA A 16 12.13 20.91 12.20
N GLY A 17 12.74 20.05 11.38
CA GLY A 17 13.11 20.40 10.00
C GLY A 17 12.88 19.33 8.91
N ALA A 18 11.91 18.43 9.05
CA ALA A 18 11.64 17.42 8.01
C ALA A 18 11.21 18.02 6.65
N LYS A 19 10.60 19.22 6.67
CA LYS A 19 10.28 20.03 5.47
C LYS A 19 11.47 20.83 4.93
N ASN A 20 12.62 20.78 5.57
CA ASN A 20 13.83 21.39 5.03
C ASN A 20 14.71 20.29 4.43
N SER A 21 14.80 19.11 5.06
CA SER A 21 15.60 17.99 4.53
C SER A 21 15.02 17.36 3.26
N VAL A 22 13.70 17.20 3.13
CA VAL A 22 13.09 16.62 1.91
C VAL A 22 13.21 17.60 0.75
N GLU A 23 13.03 18.89 1.03
CA GLU A 23 13.16 19.99 0.10
C GLU A 23 14.62 20.16 -0.36
N GLU A 24 15.59 20.03 0.55
CA GLU A 24 17.02 19.97 0.23
C GLU A 24 17.36 18.75 -0.63
N LEU A 25 16.79 17.58 -0.35
CA LEU A 25 16.94 16.39 -1.18
C LEU A 25 16.33 16.60 -2.57
N LYS A 26 15.14 17.18 -2.67
CA LYS A 26 14.52 17.53 -3.97
C LYS A 26 15.37 18.51 -4.76
N GLU A 27 15.95 19.51 -4.09
CA GLU A 27 16.82 20.49 -4.72
C GLU A 27 18.11 19.83 -5.21
N SER A 28 18.70 18.95 -4.40
CA SER A 28 19.89 18.18 -4.77
C SER A 28 19.63 17.27 -5.97
N VAL A 29 18.47 16.61 -6.01
CA VAL A 29 18.01 15.82 -7.15
C VAL A 29 17.77 16.71 -8.38
N ASN A 30 17.20 17.91 -8.21
CA ASN A 30 17.01 18.85 -9.31
C ASN A 30 18.36 19.23 -9.94
N VAL A 31 19.32 19.64 -9.12
CA VAL A 31 20.66 20.04 -9.58
C VAL A 31 21.33 18.89 -10.31
N LEU A 32 21.35 17.69 -9.73
CA LEU A 32 21.92 16.49 -10.34
C LEU A 32 21.33 16.20 -11.72
N VAL A 33 20.00 16.24 -11.84
CA VAL A 33 19.32 15.96 -13.11
C VAL A 33 19.62 17.03 -14.14
N GLU A 34 19.65 18.32 -13.76
CA GLU A 34 20.03 19.39 -14.68
C GLU A 34 21.46 19.21 -15.20
N GLU A 35 22.42 18.99 -14.29
CA GLU A 35 23.83 18.79 -14.62
C GLU A 35 23.99 17.59 -15.55
N TYR A 36 23.33 16.47 -15.28
CA TYR A 36 23.38 15.31 -16.16
C TYR A 36 22.91 15.62 -17.59
N PHE A 37 21.84 16.40 -17.77
CA PHE A 37 21.38 16.78 -19.10
C PHE A 37 22.24 17.84 -19.79
N VAL A 38 23.08 18.57 -19.05
CA VAL A 38 24.02 19.56 -19.61
C VAL A 38 25.34 18.90 -19.98
N GLU A 39 25.87 18.08 -19.09
CA GLU A 39 27.23 17.52 -19.20
C GLU A 39 27.25 16.11 -19.80
N GLY A 40 26.16 15.33 -19.64
CA GLY A 40 26.05 13.97 -20.16
C GLY A 40 26.89 12.92 -19.42
N GLU A 41 27.52 13.28 -18.29
CA GLU A 41 28.45 12.40 -17.57
C GLU A 41 27.72 11.36 -16.71
N LEU A 42 27.54 10.17 -17.27
CA LEU A 42 26.79 9.07 -16.67
C LEU A 42 27.35 8.62 -15.31
N LYS A 43 28.67 8.50 -15.19
CA LYS A 43 29.32 8.02 -13.97
C LYS A 43 29.16 9.00 -12.82
N GLU A 44 29.23 10.29 -13.13
CA GLU A 44 29.05 11.35 -12.15
C GLU A 44 27.62 11.35 -11.62
N ALA A 45 26.63 11.29 -12.53
CA ALA A 45 25.22 11.22 -12.14
C ALA A 45 24.92 10.00 -11.23
N VAL A 46 25.46 8.82 -11.55
CA VAL A 46 25.31 7.62 -10.70
C VAL A 46 25.93 7.84 -9.32
N ARG A 47 27.15 8.39 -9.27
CA ARG A 47 27.82 8.71 -8.01
C ARG A 47 27.01 9.69 -7.18
N CYS A 48 26.54 10.78 -7.78
CA CYS A 48 25.75 11.80 -7.09
C CYS A 48 24.47 11.20 -6.49
N VAL A 49 23.80 10.27 -7.19
CA VAL A 49 22.61 9.58 -6.62
C VAL A 49 23.00 8.72 -5.43
N GLN A 50 24.11 7.97 -5.51
CA GLN A 50 24.58 7.13 -4.40
C GLN A 50 25.01 7.98 -3.18
N GLU A 51 25.59 9.16 -3.42
CA GLU A 51 26.01 10.08 -2.37
C GLU A 51 24.85 10.77 -1.63
N LEU A 52 23.62 10.74 -2.19
CA LEU A 52 22.44 11.20 -1.47
C LEU A 52 22.14 10.37 -0.21
N ASP A 53 22.64 9.12 -0.14
CA ASP A 53 22.43 8.17 0.96
C ASP A 53 20.94 8.04 1.37
N ALA A 54 20.06 8.11 0.38
CA ALA A 54 18.61 8.13 0.54
C ALA A 54 17.93 7.08 -0.36
N PRO A 55 18.09 5.77 -0.08
CA PRO A 55 17.64 4.69 -0.96
C PRO A 55 16.12 4.70 -1.23
N HIS A 56 15.32 5.21 -0.28
CA HIS A 56 13.87 5.35 -0.45
C HIS A 56 13.44 6.58 -1.26
N PHE A 57 14.39 7.40 -1.73
CA PHE A 57 14.14 8.62 -2.49
C PHE A 57 14.41 8.47 -3.99
N GLY A 58 14.82 7.27 -4.44
CA GLY A 58 15.09 6.98 -5.85
C GLY A 58 13.92 7.27 -6.79
N HIS A 59 12.68 7.07 -6.33
CA HIS A 59 11.49 7.38 -7.10
C HIS A 59 11.35 8.88 -7.46
N GLU A 60 11.90 9.79 -6.65
CA GLU A 60 11.95 11.22 -6.98
C GLU A 60 12.99 11.50 -8.06
N VAL A 61 14.17 10.85 -8.01
CA VAL A 61 15.19 10.91 -9.07
C VAL A 61 14.59 10.49 -10.41
N VAL A 62 13.89 9.36 -10.42
CA VAL A 62 13.20 8.82 -11.60
C VAL A 62 12.18 9.84 -12.12
N LYS A 63 11.28 10.32 -11.25
CA LYS A 63 10.22 11.28 -11.67
C LYS A 63 10.82 12.53 -12.30
N ARG A 64 11.85 13.11 -11.65
CA ARG A 64 12.46 14.37 -12.09
C ARG A 64 13.24 14.20 -13.38
N LEU A 65 13.99 13.12 -13.50
CA LEU A 65 14.69 12.74 -14.72
C LEU A 65 13.71 12.58 -15.89
N VAL A 66 12.62 11.83 -15.68
CA VAL A 66 11.57 11.63 -16.69
C VAL A 66 10.92 12.95 -17.10
N TYR A 67 10.60 13.83 -16.15
CA TYR A 67 10.00 15.14 -16.46
C TYR A 67 10.92 15.98 -17.33
N ARG A 68 12.19 16.12 -16.94
CA ARG A 68 13.17 16.88 -17.73
C ARG A 68 13.41 16.27 -19.10
N ALA A 69 13.42 14.94 -19.20
CA ALA A 69 13.53 14.23 -20.48
C ALA A 69 12.35 14.52 -21.40
N VAL A 70 11.13 14.52 -20.85
CA VAL A 70 9.90 14.81 -21.60
C VAL A 70 9.84 16.29 -21.99
N GLU A 71 10.24 17.22 -21.13
CA GLU A 71 10.33 18.64 -21.45
C GLU A 71 11.29 18.93 -22.62
N LYS A 72 12.50 18.35 -22.57
CA LYS A 72 13.52 18.54 -23.60
C LYS A 72 13.22 17.76 -24.89
N GLY A 73 12.64 16.56 -24.78
CA GLY A 73 12.33 15.68 -25.91
C GLY A 73 13.56 15.12 -26.64
N GLY A 74 13.33 14.36 -27.71
CA GLY A 74 14.39 13.88 -28.60
C GLY A 74 15.46 13.02 -27.91
N GLU A 75 16.72 13.46 -27.97
CA GLU A 75 17.87 12.76 -27.38
C GLU A 75 17.78 12.68 -25.85
N ALA A 76 17.12 13.63 -25.20
CA ALA A 76 16.95 13.64 -23.75
C ALA A 76 16.20 12.40 -23.24
N LEU A 77 15.24 11.87 -24.02
CA LEU A 77 14.55 10.61 -23.68
C LEU A 77 15.53 9.42 -23.67
N ARG A 78 16.50 9.40 -24.59
CA ARG A 78 17.53 8.34 -24.65
C ARG A 78 18.55 8.48 -23.51
N GLN A 79 18.92 9.71 -23.17
CA GLN A 79 19.77 9.99 -22.00
C GLN A 79 19.08 9.51 -20.72
N ALA A 80 17.79 9.81 -20.54
CA ALA A 80 17.04 9.34 -19.39
C ALA A 80 17.00 7.81 -19.29
N LEU A 81 16.69 7.11 -20.39
CA LEU A 81 16.73 5.64 -20.42
C LEU A 81 18.12 5.10 -20.03
N THR A 82 19.18 5.73 -20.54
CA THR A 82 20.57 5.32 -20.27
C THR A 82 20.91 5.48 -18.78
N LEU A 83 20.54 6.62 -18.18
CA LEU A 83 20.79 6.86 -16.76
C LEU A 83 19.95 5.94 -15.87
N LEU A 84 18.66 5.72 -16.16
CA LEU A 84 17.82 4.79 -15.41
C LEU A 84 18.40 3.36 -15.41
N LYS A 85 18.89 2.89 -16.56
CA LYS A 85 19.57 1.60 -16.68
C LYS A 85 20.85 1.53 -15.84
N ALA A 86 21.65 2.59 -15.86
CA ALA A 86 22.88 2.64 -15.08
C ALA A 86 22.62 2.69 -13.57
N LEU A 87 21.60 3.43 -13.13
CA LEU A 87 21.22 3.53 -11.73
C LEU A 87 20.74 2.18 -11.18
N LEU A 88 19.95 1.42 -11.95
CA LEU A 88 19.57 0.05 -11.59
C LEU A 88 20.78 -0.90 -11.57
N ALA A 89 21.64 -0.84 -12.59
CA ALA A 89 22.81 -1.72 -12.68
C ALA A 89 23.85 -1.49 -11.57
N CYS A 90 23.84 -0.30 -10.96
CA CYS A 90 24.72 0.07 -9.85
C CYS A 90 24.01 0.04 -8.48
N ASP A 91 22.81 -0.54 -8.41
CA ASP A 91 21.98 -0.62 -7.20
C ASP A 91 21.79 0.75 -6.50
N ALA A 92 21.81 1.85 -7.28
CA ALA A 92 21.58 3.19 -6.75
C ALA A 92 20.12 3.38 -6.33
N PHE A 93 19.21 2.63 -6.98
CA PHE A 93 17.86 2.34 -6.50
C PHE A 93 17.40 1.00 -7.09
N ASP A 94 16.28 0.46 -6.60
CA ASP A 94 15.71 -0.81 -7.07
C ASP A 94 14.57 -0.61 -8.09
N HIS A 95 14.09 -1.72 -8.67
CA HIS A 95 12.95 -1.71 -9.60
C HIS A 95 11.68 -1.12 -8.97
N HIS A 96 11.54 -1.19 -7.64
CA HIS A 96 10.41 -0.62 -6.92
C HIS A 96 10.42 0.91 -6.97
N GLN A 97 11.57 1.55 -6.73
CA GLN A 97 11.75 2.99 -6.89
C GLN A 97 11.50 3.45 -8.34
N LEU A 98 11.96 2.69 -9.33
CA LEU A 98 11.67 2.96 -10.74
C LEU A 98 10.16 2.96 -11.03
N THR A 99 9.46 1.93 -10.54
CA THR A 99 8.02 1.77 -10.76
C THR A 99 7.23 2.94 -10.17
N ILE A 100 7.51 3.30 -8.91
CA ILE A 100 6.86 4.45 -8.25
C ILE A 100 7.16 5.75 -9.01
N GLY A 101 8.41 5.97 -9.40
CA GLY A 101 8.81 7.18 -10.10
C GLY A 101 8.09 7.36 -11.43
N MET A 102 8.03 6.30 -12.23
CA MET A 102 7.30 6.28 -13.49
C MET A 102 5.80 6.52 -13.30
N GLN A 103 5.19 5.90 -12.29
CA GLN A 103 3.78 6.10 -11.98
C GLN A 103 3.50 7.54 -11.59
N ARG A 104 4.32 8.13 -10.72
CA ARG A 104 4.21 9.55 -10.37
C ARG A 104 4.35 10.44 -11.60
N SER A 105 5.14 10.03 -12.59
CA SER A 105 5.23 10.74 -13.86
C SER A 105 3.97 10.63 -14.72
N VAL A 106 3.33 9.44 -14.77
CA VAL A 106 2.04 9.26 -15.46
C VAL A 106 0.94 10.06 -14.75
N MET A 107 0.91 10.08 -13.42
CA MET A 107 -0.13 10.78 -12.65
C MET A 107 -0.06 12.29 -12.79
N GLY A 108 1.16 12.85 -12.85
CA GLY A 108 1.34 14.28 -13.09
C GLY A 108 1.44 14.66 -14.57
N LEU A 109 1.14 13.74 -15.49
CA LEU A 109 1.08 14.02 -16.93
C LEU A 109 0.15 15.19 -17.27
N PRO A 110 -1.06 15.35 -16.66
CA PRO A 110 -1.91 16.49 -16.92
C PRO A 110 -1.24 17.83 -16.60
N ASP A 111 -0.40 17.92 -15.56
CA ASP A 111 0.33 19.16 -15.26
C ASP A 111 1.46 19.38 -16.27
N LEU A 112 2.20 18.31 -16.61
CA LEU A 112 3.28 18.36 -17.59
C LEU A 112 2.81 18.83 -18.97
N CYS A 113 1.59 18.45 -19.36
CA CYS A 113 0.95 18.88 -20.60
C CYS A 113 0.55 20.36 -20.60
N LEU A 114 0.65 21.10 -19.48
CA LEU A 114 0.48 22.55 -19.47
C LEU A 114 1.68 23.24 -20.13
N ASP A 115 2.88 22.73 -19.89
CA ASP A 115 4.13 23.28 -20.42
C ASP A 115 4.53 22.63 -21.75
N VAL A 116 4.21 21.35 -21.93
CA VAL A 116 4.67 20.51 -23.05
C VAL A 116 3.46 19.80 -23.69
N PRO A 117 2.83 20.36 -24.74
CA PRO A 117 1.60 19.80 -25.31
C PRO A 117 1.73 18.35 -25.83
N ASP A 118 2.92 17.96 -26.30
CA ASP A 118 3.25 16.61 -26.79
C ASP A 118 3.90 15.71 -25.70
N ALA A 119 3.76 16.10 -24.42
CA ALA A 119 4.21 15.28 -23.30
C ALA A 119 3.64 13.85 -23.29
N PRO A 120 2.38 13.60 -23.69
CA PRO A 120 1.83 12.25 -23.76
C PRO A 120 2.61 11.34 -24.72
N GLU A 121 2.89 11.81 -25.94
CA GLU A 121 3.64 11.02 -26.92
C GLU A 121 5.07 10.74 -26.46
N ARG A 122 5.72 11.73 -25.84
CA ARG A 122 7.08 11.61 -25.33
C ARG A 122 7.17 10.65 -24.15
N LEU A 123 6.28 10.77 -23.17
CA LEU A 123 6.24 9.87 -22.02
C LEU A 123 5.86 8.43 -22.43
N ARG A 124 4.94 8.29 -23.38
CA ARG A 124 4.57 6.98 -23.95
C ARG A 124 5.76 6.31 -24.61
N THR A 125 6.53 7.06 -25.39
CA THR A 125 7.74 6.57 -26.06
C THR A 125 8.78 6.08 -25.04
N LEU A 126 9.00 6.83 -23.96
CA LEU A 126 9.91 6.40 -22.91
C LEU A 126 9.40 5.17 -22.16
N ALA A 127 8.10 5.10 -21.88
CA ALA A 127 7.47 3.94 -21.23
C ALA A 127 7.58 2.67 -22.10
N ASP A 128 7.36 2.77 -23.40
CA ASP A 128 7.56 1.69 -24.37
C ASP A 128 9.00 1.16 -24.35
N TRP A 129 10.00 2.07 -24.37
CA TRP A 129 11.40 1.66 -24.31
C TRP A 129 11.76 0.99 -22.98
N LEU A 130 11.27 1.51 -21.85
CA LEU A 130 11.48 0.90 -20.53
C LEU A 130 10.81 -0.49 -20.44
N ALA A 131 9.63 -0.65 -21.05
CA ALA A 131 8.93 -1.93 -21.10
C ALA A 131 9.66 -2.94 -22.00
N PHE A 132 10.17 -2.51 -23.16
CA PHE A 132 10.98 -3.35 -24.06
C PHE A 132 12.25 -3.88 -23.36
N GLU A 133 12.85 -3.08 -22.49
CA GLU A 133 14.00 -3.45 -21.67
C GLU A 133 13.63 -4.27 -20.41
N ASN A 134 12.34 -4.60 -20.21
CA ASN A 134 11.79 -5.28 -19.03
C ASN A 134 12.05 -4.55 -17.71
N LEU A 135 12.18 -3.22 -17.74
CA LEU A 135 12.44 -2.40 -16.55
C LEU A 135 11.16 -2.00 -15.85
N VAL A 136 10.07 -1.84 -16.61
CA VAL A 136 8.72 -1.55 -16.12
C VAL A 136 7.69 -2.42 -16.85
N SER A 137 6.46 -2.47 -16.32
CA SER A 137 5.38 -3.21 -16.97
C SER A 137 4.97 -2.57 -18.31
N PRO A 138 4.65 -3.38 -19.35
CA PRO A 138 4.02 -2.89 -20.58
C PRO A 138 2.73 -2.06 -20.35
N SER A 139 2.03 -2.25 -19.23
CA SER A 139 0.81 -1.50 -18.92
C SER A 139 1.03 0.01 -18.70
N PHE A 140 2.27 0.45 -18.45
CA PHE A 140 2.61 1.87 -18.33
C PHE A 140 2.29 2.65 -19.61
N GLU A 141 2.53 2.07 -20.78
CA GLU A 141 2.23 2.70 -22.07
C GLU A 141 0.73 3.04 -22.17
N GLN A 142 -0.12 2.07 -21.84
CA GLN A 142 -1.57 2.23 -21.86
C GLN A 142 -2.05 3.23 -20.80
N ALA A 143 -1.42 3.23 -19.61
CA ALA A 143 -1.74 4.20 -18.55
C ALA A 143 -1.48 5.65 -19.00
N VAL A 144 -0.39 5.89 -19.74
CA VAL A 144 -0.09 7.21 -20.34
C VAL A 144 -1.18 7.62 -21.33
N ILE A 145 -1.59 6.72 -22.23
CA ILE A 145 -2.64 6.99 -23.22
C ILE A 145 -3.94 7.41 -22.53
N LEU A 146 -4.35 6.68 -21.50
CA LEU A 146 -5.59 6.98 -20.80
C LEU A 146 -5.55 8.31 -20.07
N LYS A 147 -4.45 8.61 -19.36
CA LYS A 147 -4.28 9.90 -18.69
C LYS A 147 -4.24 11.07 -19.67
N ALA A 148 -3.67 10.89 -20.85
CA ALA A 148 -3.71 11.90 -21.90
C ALA A 148 -5.14 12.17 -22.40
N GLN A 149 -5.96 11.11 -22.53
CA GLN A 149 -7.35 11.20 -22.99
C GLN A 149 -8.32 11.79 -21.96
N GLU A 150 -7.94 11.93 -20.68
CA GLU A 150 -8.79 12.60 -19.67
C GLU A 150 -8.97 14.11 -19.98
N ARG A 151 -8.12 14.72 -20.82
CA ARG A 151 -8.27 16.11 -21.28
C ARG A 151 -9.25 16.31 -22.44
N GLN A 152 -9.58 15.27 -23.20
CA GLN A 152 -10.43 15.36 -24.41
C GLN A 152 -11.80 14.69 -24.18
N GLU A 153 -12.67 15.38 -23.44
CA GLU A 153 -14.14 15.23 -23.31
C GLU A 153 -14.87 13.87 -23.10
N ASP A 154 -15.99 14.02 -22.38
CA ASP A 154 -17.18 13.19 -22.26
C ASP A 154 -17.43 12.17 -23.39
N GLY A 155 -17.34 10.87 -23.08
CA GLY A 155 -17.66 9.81 -24.03
C GLY A 155 -18.17 8.55 -23.34
N LYS A 156 -19.50 8.34 -23.40
CA LYS A 156 -20.30 7.29 -22.73
C LYS A 156 -19.91 5.82 -23.03
N ASN A 157 -18.89 5.55 -23.84
CA ASN A 157 -18.42 4.19 -24.16
C ASN A 157 -16.92 3.94 -23.92
N ALA A 158 -16.14 4.94 -23.49
CA ALA A 158 -14.71 4.79 -23.20
C ALA A 158 -14.41 4.39 -21.74
N GLY A 159 -15.41 4.40 -20.87
CA GLY A 159 -15.22 4.19 -19.43
C GLY A 159 -14.80 2.76 -19.05
N ALA A 160 -15.36 1.74 -19.70
CA ALA A 160 -15.10 0.34 -19.35
C ALA A 160 -13.67 -0.11 -19.68
N ASP A 161 -13.12 0.36 -20.80
CA ASP A 161 -11.75 0.06 -21.23
C ASP A 161 -10.72 0.82 -20.38
N LYS A 162 -11.09 2.03 -19.92
CA LYS A 162 -10.31 2.81 -18.96
C LYS A 162 -10.14 2.09 -17.63
N VAL A 163 -11.25 1.65 -17.02
CA VAL A 163 -11.23 0.96 -15.72
C VAL A 163 -10.47 -0.38 -15.81
N GLN A 164 -10.59 -1.10 -16.93
CA GLN A 164 -9.82 -2.33 -17.15
C GLN A 164 -8.31 -2.09 -17.15
N THR A 165 -7.86 -0.98 -17.75
CA THR A 165 -6.43 -0.62 -17.73
C THR A 165 -5.99 -0.18 -16.34
N TYR A 166 -6.78 0.65 -15.66
CA TYR A 166 -6.48 1.08 -14.29
C TYR A 166 -6.34 -0.12 -13.34
N ALA A 167 -7.21 -1.12 -13.47
CA ALA A 167 -7.11 -2.35 -12.71
C ALA A 167 -5.79 -3.10 -12.97
N LYS A 168 -5.40 -3.26 -14.24
CA LYS A 168 -4.11 -3.90 -14.59
C LYS A 168 -2.93 -3.12 -14.01
N PHE A 169 -2.95 -1.80 -14.17
CA PHE A 169 -1.92 -0.91 -13.66
C PHE A 169 -1.76 -1.02 -12.14
N ILE A 170 -2.85 -0.86 -11.38
CA ILE A 170 -2.83 -0.93 -9.92
C ILE A 170 -2.37 -2.31 -9.43
N VAL A 171 -2.83 -3.39 -10.09
CA VAL A 171 -2.39 -4.74 -9.74
C VAL A 171 -0.90 -4.92 -9.96
N GLU A 172 -0.38 -4.56 -11.13
CA GLU A 172 1.03 -4.76 -11.47
C GLU A 172 1.94 -3.88 -10.62
N GLU A 173 1.55 -2.63 -10.39
CA GLU A 173 2.20 -1.73 -9.45
C GLU A 173 2.24 -2.35 -8.05
N PHE A 174 1.09 -2.80 -7.52
CA PHE A 174 1.03 -3.37 -6.18
C PHE A 174 1.82 -4.68 -6.06
N LEU A 175 1.84 -5.53 -7.08
CA LEU A 175 2.61 -6.77 -7.04
C LEU A 175 4.12 -6.52 -6.94
N VAL A 176 4.60 -5.42 -7.54
CA VAL A 176 5.99 -4.97 -7.42
C VAL A 176 6.22 -4.26 -6.08
N CYS A 177 5.37 -3.28 -5.77
CA CYS A 177 5.60 -2.32 -4.69
C CYS A 177 5.13 -2.79 -3.32
N GLN A 178 4.08 -3.62 -3.28
CA GLN A 178 3.40 -4.09 -2.08
C GLN A 178 3.05 -2.98 -1.09
N SER A 179 2.87 -1.76 -1.63
CA SER A 179 2.55 -0.55 -0.90
C SER A 179 1.05 -0.32 -0.97
N GLY A 180 0.38 -0.61 0.15
CA GLY A 180 -1.04 -0.36 0.28
C GLY A 180 -1.41 1.12 0.16
N ARG A 181 -0.48 2.00 0.54
CA ARG A 181 -0.63 3.47 0.46
C ARG A 181 -0.66 3.94 -0.98
N ASP A 182 0.33 3.53 -1.77
CA ASP A 182 0.44 3.97 -3.17
C ASP A 182 -0.73 3.42 -3.98
N ALA A 183 -1.12 2.18 -3.73
CA ALA A 183 -2.30 1.62 -4.37
C ALA A 183 -3.60 2.34 -3.98
N ALA A 184 -3.78 2.72 -2.71
CA ALA A 184 -4.94 3.51 -2.28
C ALA A 184 -4.97 4.88 -2.98
N LYS A 185 -3.80 5.52 -3.12
CA LYS A 185 -3.67 6.78 -3.85
C LYS A 185 -3.96 6.59 -5.35
N SER A 186 -3.43 5.54 -5.97
CA SER A 186 -3.73 5.19 -7.36
C SER A 186 -5.23 4.98 -7.56
N VAL A 187 -5.92 4.31 -6.64
CA VAL A 187 -7.38 4.15 -6.71
C VAL A 187 -8.09 5.50 -6.71
N THR A 188 -7.72 6.41 -5.79
CA THR A 188 -8.35 7.73 -5.69
C THR A 188 -8.01 8.66 -6.86
N ASP A 189 -6.80 8.54 -7.43
CA ASP A 189 -6.32 9.41 -8.52
C ASP A 189 -6.80 8.92 -9.90
N LEU A 190 -7.11 7.62 -10.04
CA LEU A 190 -7.48 7.00 -11.31
C LEU A 190 -9.00 6.80 -11.46
N ALA A 191 -9.72 6.57 -10.37
CA ALA A 191 -11.15 6.28 -10.41
C ALA A 191 -11.93 7.16 -9.44
N ASP A 192 -13.00 7.76 -9.93
CA ASP A 192 -14.02 8.34 -9.06
C ASP A 192 -14.81 7.21 -8.36
N SER A 193 -15.40 7.53 -7.20
CA SER A 193 -16.11 6.55 -6.37
C SER A 193 -17.20 5.79 -7.11
N SER A 194 -17.84 6.41 -8.10
CA SER A 194 -18.87 5.74 -8.91
C SER A 194 -18.33 4.55 -9.71
N LYS A 195 -17.02 4.51 -10.01
CA LYS A 195 -16.35 3.45 -10.76
C LYS A 195 -15.70 2.39 -9.88
N HIS A 196 -15.64 2.60 -8.56
CA HIS A 196 -14.99 1.67 -7.63
C HIS A 196 -15.51 0.22 -7.73
N PRO A 197 -16.83 -0.05 -7.81
CA PRO A 197 -17.31 -1.43 -7.94
C PRO A 197 -16.81 -2.12 -9.21
N GLU A 198 -16.83 -1.41 -10.34
CA GLU A 198 -16.30 -1.92 -11.60
C GLU A 198 -14.78 -2.13 -11.53
N LEU A 199 -14.05 -1.22 -10.88
CA LEU A 199 -12.61 -1.36 -10.66
C LEU A 199 -12.27 -2.61 -9.84
N VAL A 200 -12.97 -2.85 -8.73
CA VAL A 200 -12.81 -4.07 -7.91
C VAL A 200 -13.05 -5.31 -8.76
N ARG A 201 -14.14 -5.33 -9.53
CA ARG A 201 -14.44 -6.45 -10.44
C ARG A 201 -13.29 -6.69 -11.42
N ARG A 202 -12.78 -5.64 -12.07
CA ARG A 202 -11.66 -5.75 -13.03
C ARG A 202 -10.37 -6.21 -12.37
N ILE A 203 -10.06 -5.73 -11.16
CA ILE A 203 -8.88 -6.17 -10.37
C ILE A 203 -8.97 -7.68 -10.10
N LEU A 204 -10.13 -8.15 -9.65
CA LEU A 204 -10.34 -9.58 -9.37
C LEU A 204 -10.28 -10.44 -10.63
N ILE A 205 -10.76 -9.94 -11.78
CA ILE A 205 -10.60 -10.63 -13.07
C ILE A 205 -9.12 -10.75 -13.44
N VAL A 206 -8.35 -9.66 -13.33
CA VAL A 206 -6.89 -9.69 -13.58
C VAL A 206 -6.20 -10.70 -12.66
N ALA A 207 -6.67 -10.84 -11.42
CA ALA A 207 -6.13 -11.81 -10.48
C ALA A 207 -6.34 -13.27 -10.91
N LEU A 208 -7.40 -13.60 -11.66
CA LEU A 208 -7.69 -14.99 -12.06
C LEU A 208 -6.55 -15.62 -12.87
N ASP A 209 -5.81 -14.80 -13.63
CA ASP A 209 -4.68 -15.23 -14.48
C ASP A 209 -3.33 -15.29 -13.73
N LYS A 210 -3.31 -14.92 -12.44
CA LYS A 210 -2.07 -14.85 -11.63
C LYS A 210 -1.80 -16.12 -10.85
N SER A 211 -0.60 -16.25 -10.26
CA SER A 211 -0.27 -17.37 -9.36
C SER A 211 -1.10 -17.33 -8.07
N GLU A 212 -1.12 -18.42 -7.31
CA GLU A 212 -1.87 -18.48 -6.04
C GLU A 212 -1.40 -17.43 -5.03
N SER A 213 -0.09 -17.24 -4.90
CA SER A 213 0.48 -16.21 -4.03
C SER A 213 0.10 -14.79 -4.48
N GLU A 214 0.17 -14.51 -5.79
CA GLU A 214 -0.23 -13.21 -6.34
C GLU A 214 -1.72 -12.94 -6.19
N ARG A 215 -2.59 -13.95 -6.38
CA ARG A 215 -4.04 -13.80 -6.11
C ARG A 215 -4.29 -13.39 -4.68
N THR A 216 -3.59 -14.02 -3.74
CA THR A 216 -3.65 -13.64 -2.33
C THR A 216 -3.15 -12.20 -2.14
N MET A 217 -2.02 -11.80 -2.74
CA MET A 217 -1.55 -10.40 -2.67
C MET A 217 -2.56 -9.40 -3.28
N ILE A 218 -3.23 -9.75 -4.37
CA ILE A 218 -4.25 -8.85 -4.97
C ILE A 218 -5.49 -8.73 -4.09
N ALA A 219 -5.82 -9.78 -3.34
CA ALA A 219 -6.87 -9.70 -2.33
C ALA A 219 -6.43 -8.81 -1.15
N ASP A 220 -5.16 -8.86 -0.72
CA ASP A 220 -4.57 -7.93 0.26
C ASP A 220 -4.67 -6.48 -0.21
N LEU A 221 -4.37 -6.24 -1.49
CA LEU A 221 -4.48 -4.92 -2.10
C LEU A 221 -5.86 -4.32 -1.87
N ILE A 222 -6.93 -5.04 -2.21
CA ILE A 222 -8.30 -4.54 -2.03
C ILE A 222 -8.60 -4.29 -0.55
N SER A 223 -8.21 -5.22 0.34
CA SER A 223 -8.38 -5.04 1.78
C SER A 223 -7.64 -3.82 2.32
N SER A 224 -6.39 -3.60 1.90
CA SER A 224 -5.56 -2.45 2.29
C SER A 224 -6.15 -1.13 1.80
N VAL A 225 -6.62 -1.08 0.55
CA VAL A 225 -7.30 0.10 -0.02
C VAL A 225 -8.56 0.44 0.80
N CYS A 226 -9.33 -0.57 1.23
CA CYS A 226 -10.48 -0.38 2.12
C CYS A 226 -10.10 0.09 3.52
N VAL A 227 -9.03 -0.45 4.11
CA VAL A 227 -8.52 -0.01 5.43
C VAL A 227 -8.12 1.46 5.38
N ARG A 228 -7.58 1.91 4.24
CA ARG A 228 -7.21 3.30 3.98
C ARG A 228 -8.37 4.19 3.52
N CYS A 229 -9.60 3.69 3.56
CA CYS A 229 -10.84 4.39 3.15
C CYS A 229 -10.79 5.00 1.75
N ALA A 230 -9.95 4.46 0.86
CA ALA A 230 -9.99 4.80 -0.55
C ALA A 230 -11.17 4.09 -1.25
N MET A 231 -11.68 2.99 -0.67
CA MET A 231 -12.89 2.29 -1.09
C MET A 231 -13.77 1.91 0.10
N GLU A 232 -15.08 1.95 -0.11
CA GLU A 232 -16.08 1.49 0.85
C GLU A 232 -16.33 -0.02 0.75
N PRO A 233 -16.62 -0.72 1.86
CA PRO A 233 -16.98 -2.14 1.85
C PRO A 233 -18.12 -2.48 0.88
N SER A 234 -19.12 -1.61 0.76
CA SER A 234 -20.23 -1.77 -0.18
C SER A 234 -19.79 -1.73 -1.64
N GLU A 235 -18.72 -1.00 -1.96
CA GLU A 235 -18.16 -0.95 -3.31
C GLU A 235 -17.43 -2.25 -3.64
N VAL A 236 -16.71 -2.82 -2.65
CA VAL A 236 -16.08 -4.13 -2.79
C VAL A 236 -17.12 -5.24 -2.95
N GLU A 237 -18.17 -5.21 -2.12
CA GLU A 237 -19.29 -6.14 -2.21
C GLU A 237 -19.94 -6.08 -3.61
N ALA A 238 -20.27 -4.88 -4.10
CA ALA A 238 -20.87 -4.70 -5.42
C ALA A 238 -19.96 -5.19 -6.57
N GLY A 239 -18.64 -4.94 -6.47
CA GLY A 239 -17.67 -5.44 -7.45
C GLY A 239 -17.53 -6.96 -7.44
N LEU A 240 -17.54 -7.57 -6.26
CA LEU A 240 -17.51 -9.02 -6.09
C LEU A 240 -18.80 -9.68 -6.57
N GLU A 241 -19.98 -9.12 -6.28
CA GLU A 241 -21.26 -9.60 -6.82
C GLU A 241 -21.25 -9.58 -8.36
N ALA A 242 -20.70 -8.52 -8.95
CA ALA A 242 -20.61 -8.41 -10.39
C ALA A 242 -19.65 -9.44 -11.00
N LEU A 243 -18.56 -9.80 -10.31
CA LEU A 243 -17.72 -10.94 -10.70
C LEU A 243 -18.49 -12.27 -10.62
N ILE A 244 -19.21 -12.51 -9.53
CA ILE A 244 -19.99 -13.74 -9.31
C ILE A 244 -21.03 -13.92 -10.44
N LYS A 245 -21.73 -12.85 -10.82
CA LYS A 245 -22.68 -12.86 -11.96
C LYS A 245 -22.03 -13.25 -13.29
N GLN A 246 -20.75 -12.92 -13.49
CA GLN A 246 -20.01 -13.19 -14.73
C GLN A 246 -19.28 -14.55 -14.73
N MET A 247 -19.28 -15.30 -13.63
CA MET A 247 -18.55 -16.56 -13.54
C MET A 247 -18.95 -17.58 -14.61
N GLY A 248 -20.22 -17.56 -15.04
CA GLY A 248 -20.73 -18.44 -16.08
C GLY A 248 -20.02 -18.29 -17.43
N ASP A 249 -19.58 -17.07 -17.75
CA ASP A 249 -18.84 -16.81 -18.99
C ASP A 249 -17.35 -17.15 -18.81
N LEU A 250 -16.80 -16.83 -17.64
CA LEU A 250 -15.38 -16.98 -17.34
C LEU A 250 -14.95 -18.42 -17.05
N VAL A 251 -15.88 -19.32 -16.69
CA VAL A 251 -15.56 -20.74 -16.39
C VAL A 251 -14.94 -21.47 -17.60
N ILE A 252 -15.20 -20.99 -18.81
CA ILE A 252 -14.64 -21.53 -20.06
C ILE A 252 -13.12 -21.36 -20.06
N ASP A 253 -12.65 -20.17 -19.71
CA ASP A 253 -11.22 -19.82 -19.73
C ASP A 253 -10.52 -20.16 -18.40
N VAL A 254 -11.28 -20.18 -17.29
CA VAL A 254 -10.78 -20.43 -15.93
C VAL A 254 -11.54 -21.60 -15.28
N PRO A 255 -11.12 -22.85 -15.52
CA PRO A 255 -11.82 -24.04 -15.00
C PRO A 255 -11.92 -24.07 -13.46
N LYS A 256 -10.96 -23.45 -12.76
CA LYS A 256 -10.90 -23.38 -11.29
C LYS A 256 -11.56 -22.13 -10.70
N ILE A 257 -12.38 -21.41 -11.47
CA ILE A 257 -12.95 -20.12 -11.04
C ILE A 257 -13.75 -20.21 -9.74
N VAL A 258 -14.49 -21.30 -9.52
CA VAL A 258 -15.25 -21.54 -8.28
C VAL A 258 -14.32 -21.57 -7.05
N GLU A 259 -13.18 -22.25 -7.19
CA GLU A 259 -12.15 -22.36 -6.15
C GLU A 259 -11.47 -21.02 -5.89
N TYR A 260 -11.22 -20.24 -6.93
CA TYR A 260 -10.55 -18.94 -6.85
C TYR A 260 -11.46 -17.87 -6.25
N VAL A 261 -12.69 -17.73 -6.77
CA VAL A 261 -13.69 -16.80 -6.25
C VAL A 261 -14.09 -17.16 -4.82
N GLY A 262 -14.20 -18.46 -4.51
CA GLY A 262 -14.46 -18.92 -3.15
C GLY A 262 -13.39 -18.45 -2.15
N ARG A 263 -12.11 -18.49 -2.53
CA ARG A 263 -11.02 -17.94 -1.70
C ARG A 263 -11.08 -16.43 -1.56
N PHE A 264 -11.47 -15.68 -2.60
CA PHE A 264 -11.67 -14.23 -2.48
C PHE A 264 -12.80 -13.88 -1.52
N ILE A 265 -13.96 -14.55 -1.63
CA ILE A 265 -15.10 -14.34 -0.71
C ILE A 265 -14.66 -14.62 0.72
N ALA A 266 -14.02 -15.77 0.96
CA ALA A 266 -13.54 -16.14 2.27
C ALA A 266 -12.54 -15.13 2.84
N HIS A 267 -11.62 -14.65 2.00
CA HIS A 267 -10.66 -13.62 2.38
C HIS A 267 -11.32 -12.31 2.82
N PHE A 268 -12.28 -11.83 2.03
CA PHE A 268 -12.96 -10.56 2.29
C PHE A 268 -13.94 -10.61 3.47
N LEU A 269 -14.61 -11.75 3.68
CA LEU A 269 -15.43 -11.97 4.88
C LEU A 269 -14.57 -11.88 6.14
N GLU A 270 -13.39 -12.49 6.09
CA GLU A 270 -12.46 -12.50 7.22
C GLU A 270 -11.87 -11.13 7.53
N ASP A 271 -11.59 -10.32 6.52
CA ASP A 271 -11.16 -8.93 6.70
C ASP A 271 -12.32 -7.95 6.94
N ARG A 272 -13.56 -8.45 6.95
CA ARG A 272 -14.79 -7.66 7.09
C ARG A 272 -14.91 -6.56 6.02
N THR A 273 -14.35 -6.81 4.84
CA THR A 273 -14.52 -5.92 3.68
C THR A 273 -15.82 -6.21 2.94
N ILE A 274 -16.43 -7.37 3.18
CA ILE A 274 -17.80 -7.70 2.75
C ILE A 274 -18.60 -8.30 3.92
N PRO A 275 -19.93 -8.15 3.93
CA PRO A 275 -20.76 -8.68 5.00
C PRO A 275 -21.06 -10.19 4.83
N GLU A 276 -21.28 -10.90 5.94
CA GLU A 276 -21.70 -12.32 5.94
C GLU A 276 -23.02 -12.55 5.22
N SER A 277 -23.89 -11.53 5.15
CA SER A 277 -25.15 -11.58 4.41
C SER A 277 -24.97 -11.91 2.92
N LEU A 278 -23.80 -11.61 2.34
CA LEU A 278 -23.50 -11.96 0.94
C LEU A 278 -23.59 -13.47 0.70
N LEU A 279 -23.27 -14.31 1.70
CA LEU A 279 -23.32 -15.77 1.57
C LEU A 279 -24.72 -16.27 1.17
N ALA A 280 -25.77 -15.62 1.66
CA ALA A 280 -27.15 -15.97 1.31
C ALA A 280 -27.51 -15.59 -0.14
N SER A 281 -26.83 -14.60 -0.71
CA SER A 281 -27.05 -14.13 -2.08
C SER A 281 -26.33 -14.96 -3.14
N ILE A 282 -25.25 -15.68 -2.78
CA ILE A 282 -24.39 -16.45 -3.71
C ILE A 282 -25.19 -17.37 -4.67
N PRO A 283 -26.13 -18.22 -4.19
CA PRO A 283 -26.85 -19.14 -5.08
C PRO A 283 -27.64 -18.43 -6.19
N ASN A 284 -28.19 -17.26 -5.89
CA ASN A 284 -28.96 -16.47 -6.85
C ASN A 284 -28.05 -15.73 -7.84
N LEU A 285 -26.88 -15.26 -7.38
CA LEU A 285 -25.94 -14.48 -8.18
C LEU A 285 -25.22 -15.34 -9.22
N ALA A 286 -24.70 -16.51 -8.83
CA ALA A 286 -23.93 -17.40 -9.70
C ALA A 286 -24.81 -18.32 -10.56
N GLY A 287 -26.13 -18.29 -10.37
CA GLY A 287 -27.08 -19.13 -11.08
C GLY A 287 -27.12 -20.59 -10.59
N PRO A 288 -28.01 -21.41 -11.17
CA PRO A 288 -28.43 -22.70 -10.59
C PRO A 288 -27.34 -23.78 -10.60
N LYS A 289 -26.33 -23.66 -11.47
CA LYS A 289 -25.23 -24.63 -11.57
C LYS A 289 -24.05 -24.25 -10.67
N LEU A 290 -23.50 -23.04 -10.85
CA LEU A 290 -22.30 -22.59 -10.14
C LEU A 290 -22.62 -22.11 -8.72
N GLY A 291 -23.83 -21.63 -8.44
CA GLY A 291 -24.22 -21.13 -7.11
C GLY A 291 -24.08 -22.16 -5.98
N PRO A 292 -24.65 -23.37 -6.11
CA PRO A 292 -24.47 -24.43 -5.13
C PRO A 292 -23.01 -24.86 -4.97
N GLU A 293 -22.26 -24.95 -6.08
CA GLU A 293 -20.83 -25.32 -6.06
C GLU A 293 -19.98 -24.27 -5.33
N LEU A 294 -20.21 -22.98 -5.61
CA LEU A 294 -19.52 -21.87 -4.96
C LEU A 294 -19.89 -21.78 -3.48
N SER A 295 -21.17 -21.94 -3.13
CA SER A 295 -21.62 -21.93 -1.73
C SER A 295 -20.98 -23.06 -0.93
N LYS A 296 -20.90 -24.26 -1.54
CA LYS A 296 -20.21 -25.40 -0.95
C LYS A 296 -18.72 -25.13 -0.79
N ALA A 297 -18.06 -24.63 -1.84
CA ALA A 297 -16.63 -24.31 -1.80
C ALA A 297 -16.31 -23.26 -0.72
N VAL A 298 -17.07 -22.17 -0.66
CA VAL A 298 -16.94 -21.14 0.39
C VAL A 298 -17.19 -21.74 1.77
N GLY A 299 -18.23 -22.55 1.94
CA GLY A 299 -18.52 -23.24 3.20
C GLY A 299 -17.40 -24.18 3.64
N GLU A 300 -16.85 -24.98 2.73
CA GLU A 300 -15.70 -25.86 2.98
C GLU A 300 -14.47 -25.03 3.37
N ILE A 301 -14.18 -23.98 2.60
CA ILE A 301 -13.07 -23.05 2.83
C ILE A 301 -13.21 -22.36 4.20
N LEU A 302 -14.41 -21.94 4.61
CA LEU A 302 -14.69 -21.33 5.91
C LEU A 302 -14.71 -22.34 7.07
N SER A 303 -15.07 -23.61 6.80
CA SER A 303 -15.13 -24.70 7.78
C SER A 303 -13.77 -25.33 8.06
N LEU A 304 -12.93 -25.38 7.03
CA LEU A 304 -11.50 -25.52 7.21
C LEU A 304 -11.04 -24.23 7.89
N PRO A 305 -10.13 -24.29 8.86
CA PRO A 305 -9.51 -23.06 9.27
C PRO A 305 -8.67 -22.64 8.05
N LEU A 306 -9.16 -21.63 7.31
CA LEU A 306 -8.43 -20.92 6.27
C LEU A 306 -7.00 -20.71 6.70
N PRO A 307 -6.02 -20.67 5.77
CA PRO A 307 -4.67 -20.23 6.11
C PRO A 307 -4.68 -18.96 6.97
N VAL A 308 -5.57 -18.00 6.66
CA VAL A 308 -5.71 -16.74 7.38
C VAL A 308 -6.45 -16.90 8.73
N THR A 309 -7.55 -17.67 8.85
CA THR A 309 -8.17 -17.91 10.19
C THR A 309 -7.30 -18.75 11.11
N GLN A 310 -6.51 -19.69 10.57
CA GLN A 310 -5.45 -20.37 11.31
C GLN A 310 -4.39 -19.38 11.79
N ILE A 311 -3.97 -18.45 10.93
CA ILE A 311 -3.04 -17.39 11.30
C ILE A 311 -3.63 -16.53 12.42
N LYS A 312 -4.87 -16.03 12.31
CA LYS A 312 -5.50 -15.22 13.37
C LYS A 312 -5.61 -15.99 14.68
N ARG A 313 -5.98 -17.28 14.62
CA ARG A 313 -6.04 -18.15 15.80
C ARG A 313 -4.66 -18.34 16.42
N LYS A 314 -3.64 -18.69 15.64
CA LYS A 314 -2.27 -18.87 16.13
C LYS A 314 -1.68 -17.57 16.68
N VAL A 315 -1.89 -16.44 15.99
CA VAL A 315 -1.51 -15.10 16.46
C VAL A 315 -2.17 -14.82 17.80
N LYS A 316 -3.47 -15.09 17.95
CA LYS A 316 -4.18 -14.96 19.22
C LYS A 316 -3.56 -15.85 20.31
N GLU A 317 -3.33 -17.12 20.01
CA GLU A 317 -2.74 -18.10 20.95
C GLU A 317 -1.36 -17.62 21.44
N ILE A 318 -0.49 -17.20 20.54
CA ILE A 318 0.85 -16.67 20.87
C ILE A 318 0.75 -15.41 21.74
N ILE A 319 -0.14 -14.48 21.41
CA ILE A 319 -0.31 -13.23 22.18
C ILE A 319 -0.91 -13.52 23.56
N GLU A 320 -1.88 -14.43 23.66
CA GLU A 320 -2.46 -14.85 24.94
C GLU A 320 -1.42 -15.55 25.82
N GLU A 321 -0.60 -16.42 25.23
CA GLU A 321 0.52 -17.07 25.91
C GLU A 321 1.54 -16.04 26.41
N PHE A 322 1.92 -15.06 25.58
CA PHE A 322 2.78 -13.95 25.99
C PHE A 322 2.21 -13.16 27.17
N TYR A 323 0.90 -12.88 27.19
CA TYR A 323 0.31 -12.16 28.33
C TYR A 323 0.41 -12.95 29.64
N VAL A 324 0.40 -14.29 29.57
CA VAL A 324 0.57 -15.19 30.72
C VAL A 324 2.05 -15.30 31.10
N SER A 325 2.91 -15.71 30.17
CA SER A 325 4.33 -16.00 30.43
C SER A 325 5.16 -14.73 30.63
N GLY A 326 4.89 -13.70 29.83
CA GLY A 326 5.75 -12.53 29.67
C GLY A 326 7.04 -12.81 28.88
N ASP A 327 7.15 -13.97 28.22
CA ASP A 327 8.32 -14.35 27.45
C ASP A 327 8.31 -13.66 26.08
N LEU A 328 9.01 -12.52 26.00
CA LEU A 328 9.10 -11.71 24.80
C LEU A 328 9.85 -12.43 23.67
N VAL A 329 10.87 -13.22 24.00
CA VAL A 329 11.73 -13.87 23.00
C VAL A 329 10.97 -15.00 22.32
N GLU A 330 10.22 -15.79 23.08
CA GLU A 330 9.40 -16.86 22.52
C GLU A 330 8.24 -16.32 21.69
N ALA A 331 7.59 -15.24 22.13
CA ALA A 331 6.56 -14.58 21.36
C ALA A 331 7.09 -14.02 20.02
N GLU A 332 8.25 -13.35 20.05
CA GLU A 332 8.92 -12.84 18.85
C GLU A 332 9.26 -13.98 17.88
N ARG A 333 9.84 -15.08 18.38
CA ARG A 333 10.16 -16.26 17.57
C ARG A 333 8.91 -16.88 16.96
N SER A 334 7.88 -17.13 17.77
CA SER A 334 6.64 -17.75 17.30
C SER A 334 5.93 -16.90 16.24
N LEU A 335 5.94 -15.56 16.39
CA LEU A 335 5.41 -14.65 15.38
C LEU A 335 6.28 -14.64 14.10
N ALA A 336 7.60 -14.74 14.24
CA ALA A 336 8.52 -14.85 13.10
C ALA A 336 8.43 -16.21 12.37
N GLU A 337 8.08 -17.29 13.06
CA GLU A 337 7.82 -18.60 12.43
C GLU A 337 6.50 -18.62 11.66
N LEU A 338 5.52 -17.84 12.12
CA LEU A 338 4.28 -17.64 11.37
C LEU A 338 4.46 -16.83 10.09
N ASN A 339 5.54 -16.03 10.00
CA ASN A 339 5.81 -14.90 9.08
C ASN A 339 5.19 -15.00 7.68
N SER A 340 3.88 -14.85 7.65
CA SER A 340 3.08 -14.52 6.49
C SER A 340 2.92 -13.01 6.54
N LYS A 341 3.03 -12.32 5.40
CA LYS A 341 2.88 -10.84 5.34
C LYS A 341 1.56 -10.33 5.92
N ARG A 342 0.58 -11.22 6.14
CA ARG A 342 -0.78 -10.99 6.65
C ARG A 342 -0.94 -11.16 8.17
N SER A 343 0.07 -11.71 8.87
CA SER A 343 -0.02 -11.88 10.33
C SER A 343 0.38 -10.63 11.10
N GLY A 344 1.12 -9.70 10.48
CA GLY A 344 1.65 -8.51 11.15
C GLY A 344 0.55 -7.56 11.64
N HIS A 345 -0.29 -7.06 10.73
CA HIS A 345 -1.38 -6.15 11.08
C HIS A 345 -2.37 -6.79 12.06
N GLU A 346 -2.60 -8.12 11.94
CA GLU A 346 -3.45 -8.86 12.86
C GLU A 346 -2.79 -8.99 14.23
N ALA A 347 -1.49 -9.30 14.30
CA ALA A 347 -0.76 -9.40 15.55
C ALA A 347 -0.72 -8.04 16.27
N VAL A 348 -0.55 -6.94 15.54
CA VAL A 348 -0.59 -5.58 16.08
C VAL A 348 -1.98 -5.28 16.64
N LYS A 349 -3.03 -5.46 15.81
CA LYS A 349 -4.42 -5.27 16.23
C LYS A 349 -4.76 -6.10 17.46
N ARG A 350 -4.42 -7.39 17.44
CA ARG A 350 -4.77 -8.35 18.49
C ARG A 350 -4.03 -8.07 19.79
N THR A 351 -2.76 -7.65 19.71
CA THR A 351 -1.97 -7.21 20.86
C THR A 351 -2.67 -6.04 21.55
N ILE A 352 -3.05 -5.00 20.79
CA ILE A 352 -3.72 -3.80 21.34
C ILE A 352 -5.09 -4.15 21.93
N VAL A 353 -5.95 -4.82 21.15
CA VAL A 353 -7.34 -5.11 21.55
C VAL A 353 -7.39 -5.99 22.80
N LEU A 354 -6.58 -7.06 22.86
CA LEU A 354 -6.54 -7.92 24.06
C LEU A 354 -5.98 -7.19 25.29
N ALA A 355 -5.14 -6.18 25.11
CA ALA A 355 -4.60 -5.38 26.21
C ALA A 355 -5.62 -4.40 26.80
N MET A 356 -6.56 -3.89 25.99
CA MET A 356 -7.56 -2.92 26.43
C MET A 356 -8.42 -3.46 27.58
N GLU A 357 -8.78 -4.73 27.49
CA GLU A 357 -9.58 -5.46 28.48
C GLU A 357 -8.78 -5.89 29.73
N LYS A 358 -7.45 -5.69 29.74
CA LYS A 358 -6.54 -6.11 30.81
C LYS A 358 -6.08 -4.93 31.68
N LYS A 359 -5.24 -5.19 32.69
CA LYS A 359 -4.72 -4.15 33.60
C LYS A 359 -3.53 -3.43 32.97
N ASN A 360 -3.10 -2.33 33.60
CA ASN A 360 -1.98 -1.50 33.12
C ASN A 360 -0.67 -2.29 32.92
N ARG A 361 -0.44 -3.35 33.72
CA ARG A 361 0.74 -4.22 33.54
C ARG A 361 0.74 -4.91 32.18
N GLU A 362 -0.40 -5.46 31.77
CA GLU A 362 -0.53 -6.11 30.47
C GLU A 362 -0.53 -5.09 29.32
N ARG A 363 -1.06 -3.87 29.55
CA ARG A 363 -0.95 -2.77 28.57
C ARG A 363 0.50 -2.35 28.33
N GLU A 364 1.32 -2.30 29.37
CA GLU A 364 2.75 -2.04 29.20
C GLU A 364 3.45 -3.17 28.44
N ARG A 365 3.14 -4.43 28.78
CA ARG A 365 3.65 -5.60 28.04
C ARG A 365 3.26 -5.57 26.57
N ALA A 366 2.06 -5.08 26.25
CA ALA A 366 1.59 -4.92 24.88
C ALA A 366 2.47 -3.93 24.11
N SER A 367 2.79 -2.77 24.69
CA SER A 367 3.70 -1.78 24.09
C SER A 367 5.10 -2.36 23.85
N VAL A 368 5.63 -3.12 24.81
CA VAL A 368 6.92 -3.81 24.67
C VAL A 368 6.89 -4.84 23.54
N LEU A 369 5.82 -5.64 23.43
CA LEU A 369 5.66 -6.60 22.34
C LEU A 369 5.56 -5.90 20.98
N LEU A 370 4.78 -4.81 20.88
CA LEU A 370 4.67 -4.03 19.64
C LEU A 370 6.03 -3.52 19.18
N SER A 371 6.87 -3.02 20.09
CA SER A 371 8.24 -2.61 19.76
C SER A 371 9.09 -3.79 19.27
N ALA A 372 9.06 -4.95 19.95
CA ALA A 372 9.81 -6.13 19.53
C ALA A 372 9.37 -6.66 18.15
N MET A 373 8.07 -6.62 17.86
CA MET A 373 7.49 -7.06 16.60
C MET A 373 8.02 -6.27 15.37
N THR A 374 8.62 -5.08 15.55
CA THR A 374 9.23 -4.30 14.45
C THR A 374 10.41 -5.02 13.79
N ARG A 375 11.03 -5.97 14.49
CA ARG A 375 12.09 -6.84 13.95
C ARG A 375 11.54 -7.95 13.06
N VAL A 376 10.26 -8.26 13.21
CA VAL A 376 9.57 -9.34 12.50
C VAL A 376 8.74 -8.79 11.34
N TYR A 377 8.07 -7.67 11.54
CA TYR A 377 7.11 -7.08 10.61
C TYR A 377 7.54 -5.68 10.16
N GLY A 378 7.30 -5.37 8.88
CA GLY A 378 7.54 -4.03 8.32
C GLY A 378 6.54 -2.98 8.83
N SER A 379 6.93 -1.70 8.74
CA SER A 379 6.16 -0.55 9.22
C SER A 379 4.74 -0.45 8.67
N GLU A 380 4.50 -0.89 7.44
CA GLU A 380 3.16 -0.93 6.84
C GLU A 380 2.19 -1.81 7.64
N GLN A 381 2.66 -2.91 8.23
CA GLN A 381 1.82 -3.79 9.05
C GLN A 381 1.39 -3.13 10.36
N PHE A 382 2.26 -2.31 10.95
CA PHE A 382 1.92 -1.50 12.12
C PHE A 382 0.93 -0.42 11.76
N PHE A 383 1.19 0.32 10.69
CA PHE A 383 0.26 1.33 10.20
C PHE A 383 -1.13 0.73 10.02
N GLU A 384 -1.22 -0.38 9.28
CA GLU A 384 -2.49 -1.05 9.02
C GLU A 384 -3.14 -1.60 10.29
N GLY A 385 -2.36 -2.23 11.18
CA GLY A 385 -2.85 -2.77 12.44
C GLY A 385 -3.48 -1.70 13.33
N PHE A 386 -2.81 -0.56 13.51
CA PHE A 386 -3.34 0.58 14.25
C PHE A 386 -4.57 1.21 13.58
N THR A 387 -4.53 1.42 12.25
CA THR A 387 -5.70 1.91 11.51
C THR A 387 -6.91 0.97 11.64
N ARG A 388 -6.69 -0.36 11.61
CA ARG A 388 -7.76 -1.36 11.83
C ARG A 388 -8.34 -1.27 13.23
N VAL A 389 -7.55 -0.95 14.26
CA VAL A 389 -8.08 -0.72 15.64
C VAL A 389 -8.93 0.55 15.69
N ILE A 390 -8.48 1.66 15.07
CA ILE A 390 -9.26 2.91 14.99
C ILE A 390 -10.60 2.67 14.28
N ARG A 391 -10.60 1.90 13.18
CA ARG A 391 -11.83 1.55 12.45
C ARG A 391 -12.81 0.75 13.29
N SER A 392 -12.33 -0.16 14.14
CA SER A 392 -13.19 -0.95 15.04
C SER A 392 -13.53 -0.25 16.36
N LEU A 393 -13.12 1.00 16.56
CA LEU A 393 -13.25 1.68 17.84
C LEU A 393 -14.71 1.86 18.27
N ASP A 394 -15.62 2.00 17.31
CA ASP A 394 -17.06 2.08 17.57
C ASP A 394 -17.63 0.77 18.15
N ASP A 395 -17.15 -0.38 17.68
CA ASP A 395 -17.52 -1.67 18.24
C ASP A 395 -16.80 -1.90 19.58
N LEU A 396 -15.50 -1.59 19.66
CA LEU A 396 -14.67 -1.85 20.83
C LEU A 396 -15.15 -1.08 22.07
N SER A 397 -15.66 0.16 21.92
CA SER A 397 -16.19 0.86 23.09
C SER A 397 -17.59 0.43 23.54
N LEU A 398 -18.23 -0.52 22.86
CA LEU A 398 -19.40 -1.22 23.42
C LEU A 398 -18.97 -2.08 24.62
N ASP A 399 -17.83 -2.77 24.50
CA ASP A 399 -17.28 -3.63 25.55
C ASP A 399 -16.34 -2.87 26.50
N THR A 400 -15.59 -1.89 25.98
CA THR A 400 -14.63 -1.09 26.75
C THR A 400 -14.88 0.41 26.55
N PRO A 401 -15.73 1.07 27.34
CA PRO A 401 -16.09 2.49 27.13
C PRO A 401 -14.89 3.46 27.03
N ASN A 402 -13.79 3.14 27.71
CA ASN A 402 -12.56 3.93 27.70
C ASN A 402 -11.56 3.53 26.56
N ALA A 403 -12.00 2.75 25.58
CA ALA A 403 -11.14 2.30 24.47
C ALA A 403 -10.46 3.47 23.70
N PRO A 404 -11.10 4.62 23.44
CA PRO A 404 -10.46 5.74 22.74
C PRO A 404 -9.22 6.27 23.50
N ALA A 405 -9.35 6.54 24.80
CA ALA A 405 -8.22 7.02 25.60
C ALA A 405 -7.10 5.98 25.72
N LEU A 406 -7.44 4.69 25.85
CA LEU A 406 -6.45 3.60 25.88
C LEU A 406 -5.70 3.50 24.54
N LEU A 407 -6.41 3.60 23.41
CA LEU A 407 -5.81 3.59 22.09
C LEU A 407 -4.89 4.79 21.88
N ALA A 408 -5.28 5.97 22.34
CA ALA A 408 -4.45 7.17 22.28
C ALA A 408 -3.12 6.99 23.02
N ASN A 409 -3.14 6.36 24.20
CA ASN A 409 -1.92 6.03 24.93
C ASN A 409 -1.03 5.04 24.17
N PHE A 410 -1.62 4.02 23.54
CA PHE A 410 -0.86 3.08 22.69
C PHE A 410 -0.23 3.77 21.48
N ILE A 411 -0.96 4.65 20.79
CA ILE A 411 -0.44 5.39 19.65
C ILE A 411 0.69 6.33 20.10
N ALA A 412 0.50 7.11 21.17
CA ALA A 412 1.53 8.00 21.69
C ALA A 412 2.80 7.21 22.09
N ARG A 413 2.64 6.09 22.80
CA ARG A 413 3.76 5.23 23.18
C ARG A 413 4.47 4.64 21.95
N ALA A 414 3.72 4.17 20.95
CA ALA A 414 4.27 3.62 19.71
C ALA A 414 5.01 4.67 18.88
N ILE A 415 4.59 5.93 18.90
CA ILE A 415 5.34 7.04 18.28
C ILE A 415 6.65 7.30 19.04
N VAL A 416 6.62 7.30 20.37
CA VAL A 416 7.83 7.48 21.21
C VAL A 416 8.81 6.32 21.04
N ASP A 417 8.32 5.10 20.80
CA ASP A 417 9.14 3.90 20.55
C ASP A 417 9.58 3.73 19.08
N ASP A 418 9.36 4.72 18.22
CA ASP A 418 9.64 4.67 16.78
C ASP A 418 8.96 3.50 16.03
N VAL A 419 7.89 2.93 16.61
CA VAL A 419 7.04 1.91 15.98
C VAL A 419 6.11 2.55 14.94
N LEU A 420 5.67 3.78 15.20
CA LEU A 420 4.84 4.58 14.30
C LEU A 420 5.52 5.93 13.99
N PRO A 421 5.31 6.49 12.79
CA PRO A 421 5.85 7.80 12.46
C PRO A 421 5.20 8.91 13.31
N PRO A 422 5.91 10.02 13.63
CA PRO A 422 5.37 11.13 14.43
C PRO A 422 4.07 11.73 13.89
N ASN A 423 3.90 11.72 12.57
CA ASN A 423 2.72 12.22 11.87
C ASN A 423 1.71 11.11 11.55
N PHE A 424 1.71 9.99 12.29
CA PHE A 424 0.82 8.85 12.04
C PHE A 424 -0.63 9.27 11.86
N ILE A 425 -1.16 10.12 12.75
CA ILE A 425 -2.56 10.58 12.71
C ILE A 425 -2.90 11.30 11.40
N SER A 426 -1.98 12.08 10.79
CA SER A 426 -2.25 12.75 9.52
C SER A 426 -2.28 11.80 8.32
N PHE A 427 -1.76 10.59 8.48
CA PHE A 427 -1.83 9.55 7.45
C PHE A 427 -3.04 8.63 7.64
N VAL A 428 -3.70 8.66 8.80
CA VAL A 428 -4.95 7.95 9.02
C VAL A 428 -6.04 8.61 8.17
N PRO A 429 -6.91 7.83 7.51
CA PRO A 429 -7.95 8.40 6.66
C PRO A 429 -8.84 9.41 7.40
N ASP A 430 -9.08 10.57 6.79
CA ASP A 430 -9.83 11.69 7.38
C ASP A 430 -11.21 11.26 7.90
N ARG A 431 -11.87 10.33 7.21
CA ARG A 431 -13.18 9.80 7.63
C ARG A 431 -13.12 9.11 8.99
N LEU A 432 -12.06 8.35 9.27
CA LEU A 432 -11.88 7.68 10.56
C LEU A 432 -11.55 8.70 11.65
N VAL A 433 -10.70 9.68 11.35
CA VAL A 433 -10.34 10.76 12.28
C VAL A 433 -11.53 11.71 12.54
N ALA A 434 -12.44 11.85 11.58
CA ALA A 434 -13.64 12.67 11.70
C ALA A 434 -14.80 11.96 12.42
N SER A 435 -14.68 10.69 12.77
CA SER A 435 -15.63 10.05 13.70
C SER A 435 -15.52 10.68 15.10
N GLU A 436 -16.56 10.55 15.93
CA GLU A 436 -16.53 11.08 17.30
C GLU A 436 -15.37 10.51 18.11
N ARG A 437 -15.24 9.18 18.11
CA ARG A 437 -14.18 8.47 18.83
C ARG A 437 -12.81 8.66 18.18
N GLY A 438 -12.74 8.78 16.85
CA GLY A 438 -11.51 9.09 16.13
C GLY A 438 -10.96 10.48 16.46
N ARG A 439 -11.83 11.49 16.59
CA ARG A 439 -11.44 12.83 17.04
C ARG A 439 -10.91 12.83 18.46
N GLU A 440 -11.54 12.05 19.35
CA GLU A 440 -11.08 11.88 20.72
C GLU A 440 -9.65 11.31 20.76
N VAL A 441 -9.41 10.22 20.02
CA VAL A 441 -8.07 9.61 19.90
C VAL A 441 -7.06 10.62 19.36
N ALA A 442 -7.37 11.28 18.25
CA ALA A 442 -6.46 12.24 17.63
C ALA A 442 -6.12 13.42 18.56
N GLY A 443 -7.13 13.96 19.26
CA GLY A 443 -6.95 15.01 20.25
C GLY A 443 -6.08 14.56 21.43
N SER A 444 -6.37 13.38 22.01
CA SER A 444 -5.61 12.83 23.12
C SER A 444 -4.15 12.53 22.76
N VAL A 445 -3.89 11.95 21.57
CA VAL A 445 -2.52 11.70 21.10
C VAL A 445 -1.74 13.01 21.00
N LYS A 446 -2.34 14.05 20.43
CA LYS A 446 -1.70 15.37 20.32
C LYS A 446 -1.32 15.93 21.69
N THR A 447 -2.25 15.92 22.65
CA THR A 447 -1.99 16.38 24.01
C THR A 447 -0.89 15.57 24.70
N LEU A 448 -0.87 14.24 24.54
CA LEU A 448 0.14 13.37 25.13
C LEU A 448 1.54 13.66 24.56
N LEU A 449 1.66 13.85 23.25
CA LEU A 449 2.95 14.14 22.61
C LEU A 449 3.49 15.53 22.97
N GLU A 450 2.61 16.53 23.12
CA GLU A 450 2.96 17.88 23.58
C GLU A 450 3.52 17.87 25.01
N GLN A 451 2.95 17.04 25.90
CA GLN A 451 3.40 16.89 27.29
C GLN A 451 4.79 16.24 27.42
N HIS A 452 5.21 15.43 26.46
CA HIS A 452 6.50 14.72 26.48
C HIS A 452 7.60 15.42 25.65
N SER A 453 7.25 16.50 24.94
CA SER A 453 8.17 17.33 24.16
C SER A 453 8.69 18.57 24.92
N SER A 454 8.27 18.72 26.19
CA SER A 454 8.70 19.76 27.13
C SER A 454 9.59 19.17 28.20
#